data_AF-A0AAV5Y4M7-F1
#
_entry.id   AF-A0AAV5Y4M7-F1
#
_cell.length_a   1.000
_cell.length_b   1.000
_cell.length_c   1.000
_cell.angle_alpha   90.00
_cell.angle_beta   90.00
_cell.angle_gamma   90.00
#
_symmetry.space_group_name_H-M   'P 1'
#
loop_
_entity.id
_entity.type
_entity.pdbx_description
1 polymer ?
#
loop_
_entity_poly.entity_id
_entity_poly.type
_entity_poly.pdbx_seq_one_letter_code
_entity_poly.pdbx_strand_id
1 'polypeptide(L)'
;MSASLEAYLARLYLDADARRAFSADPRGAAMRAGLDDMDAEAVAHIDRAGLELTARSLQARRKDRRGREAGWWMRLRRWLRR
;
A
#
# COMPACT_ATOMS: atom_id res chain seq x y z
N MET A 1 9.10 -8.68 11.20
CA MET A 1 8.29 -8.22 10.05
C MET A 1 9.18 -8.25 8.82
N SER A 2 8.73 -8.86 7.72
CA SER A 2 9.54 -9.01 6.50
C SER A 2 9.62 -7.69 5.72
N ALA A 3 10.72 -7.46 5.00
CA ALA A 3 10.86 -6.30 4.11
C ALA A 3 9.81 -6.29 2.99
N SER A 4 9.37 -7.46 2.53
CA SER A 4 8.32 -7.60 1.51
C SER A 4 6.95 -7.17 2.05
N LEU A 5 6.64 -7.53 3.30
CA LEU A 5 5.42 -7.10 3.98
C LEU A 5 5.40 -5.59 4.19
N GLU A 6 6.50 -5.00 4.65
CA GLU A 6 6.62 -3.54 4.81
C GLU A 6 6.43 -2.79 3.48
N ALA A 7 7.06 -3.28 2.41
CA ALA A 7 6.90 -2.73 1.06
C ALA A 7 5.45 -2.81 0.58
N TYR A 8 4.78 -3.93 0.86
CA TYR A 8 3.39 -4.12 0.48
C TYR A 8 2.44 -3.21 1.27
N LEU A 9 2.65 -3.04 2.58
CA LEU A 9 1.91 -2.07 3.38
C LEU A 9 2.09 -0.65 2.88
N ALA A 10 3.32 -0.26 2.56
CA ALA A 10 3.59 1.03 1.95
C ALA A 10 2.82 1.18 0.63
N ARG A 11 2.77 0.14 -0.22
CA ARG A 11 1.96 0.16 -1.44
C ARG A 11 0.48 0.40 -1.14
N LEU A 12 -0.10 -0.29 -0.17
CA LEU A 12 -1.50 -0.10 0.22
C LEU A 12 -1.76 1.35 0.68
N TYR A 13 -0.92 1.96 1.51
CA TYR A 13 -1.17 3.34 1.93
C TYR A 13 -1.18 4.35 0.76
N LEU A 14 -0.47 4.05 -0.32
CA LEU A 14 -0.08 5.05 -1.31
C LEU A 14 -0.76 4.89 -2.66
N ASP A 15 -1.19 3.68 -2.99
CA ASP A 15 -1.80 3.30 -4.27
C ASP A 15 -3.27 2.89 -4.04
N ALA A 16 -4.18 3.66 -4.65
CA ALA A 16 -5.62 3.44 -4.47
C ALA A 16 -6.13 2.18 -5.18
N ASP A 17 -5.53 1.80 -6.30
CA ASP A 17 -5.92 0.60 -7.03
C ASP A 17 -5.43 -0.65 -6.29
N ALA A 18 -4.23 -0.59 -5.70
CA ALA A 18 -3.73 -1.63 -4.82
C ALA A 18 -4.65 -1.84 -3.60
N ARG A 19 -5.12 -0.75 -2.96
CA ARG A 19 -6.11 -0.88 -1.86
C ARG A 19 -7.42 -1.48 -2.33
N ARG A 20 -7.96 -1.05 -3.47
CA ARG A 20 -9.21 -1.60 -4.00
C ARG A 20 -9.11 -3.10 -4.25
N ALA A 21 -8.01 -3.54 -4.87
CA ALA A 21 -7.75 -4.96 -5.09
C ALA A 21 -7.63 -5.73 -3.75
N PHE A 22 -6.90 -5.16 -2.80
CA PHE A 22 -6.74 -5.73 -1.46
C PHE A 22 -8.05 -5.81 -0.68
N SER A 23 -8.92 -4.80 -0.75
CA SER A 23 -10.23 -4.81 -0.07
C SER A 23 -11.16 -5.90 -0.60
N ALA A 24 -11.04 -6.27 -1.88
CA ALA A 24 -11.84 -7.33 -2.50
C ALA A 24 -11.31 -8.74 -2.15
N ASP A 25 -9.99 -8.91 -2.12
CA ASP A 25 -9.33 -10.19 -1.89
C ASP A 25 -7.96 -9.95 -1.19
N PRO A 26 -7.92 -9.83 0.15
CA PRO A 26 -6.72 -9.44 0.87
C PRO A 26 -5.56 -10.42 0.71
N ARG A 27 -5.85 -11.72 0.92
CA ARG A 27 -4.85 -12.80 0.86
C ARG A 27 -4.37 -13.00 -0.57
N GLY A 28 -5.27 -13.10 -1.55
CA GLY A 28 -4.87 -13.28 -2.94
C GLY A 28 -4.16 -12.05 -3.50
N ALA A 29 -4.51 -10.82 -3.09
CA ALA A 29 -3.76 -9.63 -3.47
C ALA A 29 -2.34 -9.62 -2.89
N ALA A 30 -2.17 -10.06 -1.63
CA ALA A 30 -0.87 -10.20 -0.98
C ALA A 30 -0.01 -11.26 -1.67
N MET A 31 -0.57 -12.44 -1.96
CA MET A 31 0.15 -13.50 -2.68
C MET A 31 0.55 -13.07 -4.08
N ARG A 32 -0.32 -12.37 -4.82
CA ARG A 32 0.01 -11.79 -6.14
C ARG A 32 1.12 -10.72 -6.07
N ALA A 33 1.31 -10.11 -4.90
CA ALA A 33 2.38 -9.17 -4.63
C ALA A 33 3.69 -9.85 -4.16
N GLY A 34 3.72 -11.19 -4.10
CA GLY A 34 4.91 -11.96 -3.74
C GLY A 34 5.13 -12.15 -2.24
N LEU A 35 4.10 -11.92 -1.42
CA LEU A 35 4.17 -12.28 0.00
C LEU A 35 4.07 -13.79 0.16
N ASP A 36 4.78 -14.34 1.15
CA ASP A 36 4.61 -15.72 1.57
C ASP A 36 3.27 -15.92 2.29
N ASP A 37 2.90 -17.17 2.56
CA ASP A 37 1.61 -17.48 3.18
C ASP A 37 1.44 -16.88 4.58
N MET A 38 2.53 -16.73 5.33
CA MET A 38 2.51 -16.17 6.68
C MET A 38 2.27 -14.66 6.66
N ASP A 39 3.00 -13.93 5.81
CA ASP A 39 2.82 -12.49 5.62
C ASP A 39 1.47 -12.17 4.96
N ALA A 40 1.02 -13.01 4.03
CA ALA A 40 -0.30 -12.88 3.41
C ALA A 40 -1.44 -13.08 4.42
N GLU A 41 -1.29 -14.00 5.36
CA GLU A 41 -2.24 -14.17 6.46
C GLU A 41 -2.18 -12.98 7.43
N ALA A 42 -0.98 -12.57 7.84
CA ALA A 42 -0.81 -11.43 8.74
C ALA A 42 -1.43 -10.15 8.19
N VAL A 43 -1.25 -9.87 6.90
CA VAL A 43 -1.83 -8.66 6.28
C VAL A 43 -3.35 -8.75 6.14
N ALA A 44 -3.92 -9.95 6.00
CA ALA A 44 -5.37 -10.15 5.88
C ALA A 44 -6.13 -9.73 7.16
N HIS A 45 -5.46 -9.77 8.32
CA HIS A 45 -6.01 -9.38 9.63
C HIS A 45 -5.85 -7.89 9.97
N ILE A 46 -5.26 -7.08 9.09
CA ILE A 46 -5.06 -5.65 9.36
C ILE A 46 -6.39 -4.89 9.35
N ASP A 47 -6.49 -3.89 10.23
CA ASP A 47 -7.61 -2.96 10.26
C ASP A 47 -7.73 -2.15 8.96
N ARG A 48 -8.76 -2.52 8.18
CA ARG A 48 -9.08 -1.91 6.89
C ARG A 48 -9.57 -0.46 7.05
N ALA A 49 -10.25 -0.16 8.15
CA ALA A 49 -10.75 1.19 8.40
C ALA A 49 -9.59 2.14 8.69
N GLY A 50 -8.66 1.74 9.55
CA GLY A 50 -7.43 2.47 9.83
C GLY A 50 -6.54 2.65 8.59
N LEU A 51 -6.43 1.62 7.73
CA LEU A 51 -5.73 1.70 6.45
C LEU A 51 -6.32 2.78 5.53
N GLU A 52 -7.64 2.79 5.35
CA GLU A 52 -8.33 3.76 4.48
C GLU A 52 -8.28 5.18 5.05
N LEU A 53 -8.47 5.36 6.36
CA LEU A 53 -8.35 6.65 7.04
C LEU A 53 -6.96 7.26 6.85
N THR A 54 -5.91 6.46 7.04
CA THR A 54 -4.52 6.89 6.86
C THR A 54 -4.24 7.23 5.40
N ALA A 55 -4.69 6.38 4.47
CA ALA A 55 -4.52 6.62 3.04
C ALA A 55 -5.20 7.91 2.57
N ARG A 56 -6.40 8.23 3.08
CA ARG A 56 -7.09 9.50 2.82
C ARG A 56 -6.32 10.69 3.37
N SER A 57 -5.80 10.59 4.59
CA SER A 57 -5.01 11.65 5.22
C SER A 57 -3.74 11.96 4.42
N LEU A 58 -3.06 10.93 3.91
CA LEU A 58 -1.89 11.09 3.04
C LEU A 58 -2.26 11.71 1.69
N GLN A 59 -3.39 11.33 1.11
CA GLN A 59 -3.88 11.93 -0.14
C GLN A 59 -4.27 13.40 0.02
N ALA A 60 -4.87 13.80 1.14
CA ALA A 60 -5.19 15.19 1.44
C ALA A 60 -3.91 16.04 1.49
N ARG A 61 -2.90 15.59 2.25
CA ARG A 61 -1.57 16.25 2.33
C ARG A 61 -0.86 16.35 0.97
N ARG A 62 -1.11 15.40 0.05
CA ARG A 62 -0.58 15.44 -1.33
C ARG A 62 -1.25 16.49 -2.19
N LYS A 63 -2.57 16.72 -2.05
CA LYS A 63 -3.28 17.77 -2.80
C LYS A 63 -2.69 19.15 -2.47
N ASP A 64 -2.27 19.35 -1.23
CA ASP A 64 -1.70 20.61 -0.76
C ASP A 64 -0.22 20.80 -1.15
N ARG A 65 0.50 19.72 -1.49
CA ARG A 65 1.96 19.69 -1.77
C ARG A 65 2.36 19.52 -3.24
N ARG A 66 1.40 19.62 -4.19
CA ARG A 66 1.54 19.26 -5.62
C ARG A 66 2.74 19.85 -6.38
N GLY A 67 3.46 20.85 -5.86
CA GLY A 67 4.62 21.46 -6.54
C GLY A 67 6.01 20.89 -6.19
N ARG A 68 6.24 20.31 -5.00
CA ARG A 68 7.63 20.08 -4.51
C ARG A 68 8.06 18.61 -4.34
N GLU A 69 7.12 17.67 -4.27
CA GLU A 69 7.41 16.29 -3.83
C GLU A 69 7.13 15.20 -4.88
N ALA A 70 6.67 15.55 -6.09
CA ALA A 70 6.30 14.56 -7.12
C ALA A 70 7.42 13.57 -7.50
N GLY A 71 8.69 13.96 -7.33
CA GLY A 71 9.87 13.16 -7.72
C GLY A 71 10.13 11.93 -6.83
N TRP A 72 10.03 12.05 -5.50
CA TRP A 72 10.29 10.92 -4.60
C TRP A 72 9.17 9.87 -4.70
N TRP A 73 7.93 10.31 -4.89
CA TRP A 73 6.77 9.45 -5.10
C TRP A 73 6.83 8.65 -6.40
N MET A 74 7.34 9.24 -7.49
CA MET A 74 7.55 8.48 -8.73
C MET A 74 8.64 7.41 -8.57
N ARG A 75 9.69 7.70 -7.79
CA ARG A 75 10.71 6.70 -7.46
C ARG A 75 10.15 5.56 -6.61
N LEU A 76 9.35 5.88 -5.59
CA LEU A 76 8.71 4.87 -4.75
C LEU A 76 7.69 4.03 -5.54
N ARG A 77 6.84 4.64 -6.37
CA ARG A 77 5.93 3.90 -7.28
C ARG A 77 6.68 3.01 -8.26
N ARG A 78 7.86 3.44 -8.75
CA ARG A 78 8.70 2.62 -9.62
C ARG A 78 9.29 1.43 -8.88
N TRP A 79 9.72 1.61 -7.63
CA TRP A 79 10.22 0.53 -6.78
C TRP A 79 9.11 -0.46 -6.43
N LEU A 80 7.90 0.02 -6.18
CA LEU A 80 6.71 -0.82 -5.91
C LEU A 80 6.13 -1.53 -7.14
N ARG A 81 6.53 -1.16 -8.36
CA ARG A 81 6.09 -1.78 -9.63
C ARG A 81 7.05 -2.84 -10.16
N ARG A 82 8.19 -3.02 -9.50
CA ARG A 82 9.22 -3.98 -9.85
C ARG A 82 9.03 -5.26 -9.06
#